data_AF-A0A966K3E2-F1
#
_entry.id   AF-A0A966K3E2-F1
#
_cell.length_a   1.000
_cell.length_b   1.000
_cell.length_c   1.000
_cell.angle_alpha   90.00
_cell.angle_beta   90.00
_cell.angle_gamma   90.00
#
_symmetry.space_group_name_H-M   'P 1'
#
loop_
_entity.id
_entity.type
_entity.pdbx_description
1 polymer ?
#
loop_
_entity_poly.entity_id
_entity_poly.type
_entity_poly.pdbx_seq_one_letter_code
_entity_poly.pdbx_strand_id
1 'polypeptide(L)'
;MNLREFLSARLQASNYAVPTLSIPRAMAWPLARFTENGWNCLPLKGQPPLVREAVRTMGYPLTISFSKAKNSFGYSPPYSVADGLAAIQRGLRQ
;
A
#
# COMPACT_ATOMS: atom_id res chain seq x y z
N MET A 1 0.64 -12.91 -3.38
CA MET A 1 0.37 -11.54 -3.83
C MET A 1 1.21 -10.58 -3.00
N ASN A 2 1.99 -9.72 -3.65
CA ASN A 2 2.75 -8.67 -2.96
C ASN A 2 1.89 -7.41 -2.74
N LEU A 3 2.41 -6.44 -1.97
CA LEU A 3 1.68 -5.21 -1.65
C LEU A 3 1.30 -4.40 -2.92
N ARG A 4 2.19 -4.31 -3.91
CA ARG A 4 1.94 -3.57 -5.14
C ARG A 4 0.78 -4.16 -5.93
N GLU A 5 0.78 -5.48 -6.11
CA GLU A 5 -0.30 -6.22 -6.76
C GLU A 5 -1.63 -6.01 -6.04
N PHE A 6 -1.64 -6.07 -4.72
CA PHE A 6 -2.84 -5.85 -3.92
C PHE A 6 -3.41 -4.44 -4.10
N LEU A 7 -2.57 -3.42 -3.95
CA LEU A 7 -2.99 -2.02 -4.08
C LEU A 7 -3.46 -1.71 -5.50
N SER A 8 -2.75 -2.22 -6.52
CA SER A 8 -3.17 -2.10 -7.92
C SER A 8 -4.54 -2.73 -8.15
N ALA A 9 -4.75 -3.96 -7.68
CA ALA A 9 -6.04 -4.65 -7.80
C ALA A 9 -7.16 -3.90 -7.05
N ARG A 10 -6.85 -3.31 -5.88
CA ARG A 10 -7.79 -2.50 -5.09
C ARG A 10 -8.18 -1.20 -5.79
N LEU A 11 -7.25 -0.53 -6.47
CA LEU A 11 -7.52 0.68 -7.26
C LEU A 11 -8.39 0.34 -8.48
N GLN A 12 -8.04 -0.73 -9.21
CA GLN A 12 -8.82 -1.23 -10.34
C GLN A 12 -10.24 -1.62 -9.93
N ALA A 13 -10.39 -2.31 -8.80
CA ALA A 13 -11.70 -2.66 -8.25
C ALA A 13 -12.57 -1.43 -7.95
N SER A 14 -11.94 -0.28 -7.67
CA SER A 14 -12.63 0.99 -7.46
C SER A 14 -12.68 1.92 -8.68
N ASN A 15 -12.35 1.42 -9.88
CA ASN A 15 -12.31 2.21 -11.12
C ASN A 15 -11.36 3.42 -11.07
N TYR A 16 -10.29 3.34 -10.27
CA TYR A 16 -9.20 4.33 -10.27
C TYR A 16 -8.05 3.89 -11.18
N ALA A 17 -7.37 4.87 -11.77
CA ALA A 17 -6.16 4.62 -12.56
C ALA A 17 -5.02 4.06 -11.70
N VAL A 18 -4.36 3.01 -12.18
CA VAL A 18 -3.21 2.42 -11.50
C VAL A 18 -1.93 3.19 -11.86
N PRO A 19 -1.17 3.69 -10.88
CA PRO A 19 0.08 4.37 -11.16
C PRO A 19 1.13 3.40 -11.71
N THR A 20 1.82 3.81 -12.77
CA THR A 20 2.90 3.03 -13.40
C THR A 20 4.28 3.39 -12.84
N LEU A 21 4.42 4.59 -12.27
CA LEU A 21 5.67 5.08 -11.72
C LEU A 21 6.07 4.29 -10.47
N SER A 22 7.34 3.93 -10.41
CA SER A 22 7.94 3.28 -9.23
C SER A 22 9.35 3.81 -9.02
N ILE A 23 9.72 4.01 -7.76
CA ILE A 23 11.04 4.50 -7.38
C ILE A 23 11.74 3.36 -6.64
N PRO A 24 13.00 3.02 -6.98
CA PRO A 24 13.76 2.04 -6.23
C PRO A 24 13.91 2.44 -4.76
N ARG A 25 13.78 1.48 -3.84
CA ARG A 25 13.85 1.75 -2.39
C ARG A 25 15.12 2.50 -1.98
N ALA A 26 16.25 2.15 -2.59
CA ALA A 26 17.55 2.78 -2.34
C ALA A 26 17.54 4.29 -2.64
N MET A 27 16.73 4.73 -3.61
CA MET A 27 16.55 6.14 -3.96
C MET A 27 15.42 6.79 -3.14
N ALA A 28 14.38 6.04 -2.81
CA ALA A 28 13.24 6.55 -2.03
C ALA A 28 13.66 7.05 -0.64
N TRP A 29 14.61 6.38 0.02
CA TRP A 29 15.08 6.78 1.35
C TRP A 29 15.77 8.16 1.41
N PRO A 30 16.81 8.45 0.59
CA PRO A 30 17.43 9.77 0.58
C PRO A 30 16.46 10.86 0.10
N LEU A 31 15.58 10.57 -0.87
CA LEU A 31 14.54 11.52 -1.30
C LEU A 31 13.60 11.89 -0.15
N ALA A 32 13.13 10.90 0.60
CA ALA A 32 12.25 11.11 1.75
C ALA A 32 12.93 11.95 2.85
N ARG A 33 14.22 11.74 3.09
CA ARG A 33 15.00 12.56 4.02
C ARG A 33 15.13 14.00 3.54
N PHE A 34 15.36 14.19 2.24
CA PHE A 34 15.49 15.51 1.64
C PHE A 34 14.18 16.30 1.72
N THR A 35 13.05 15.68 1.35
CA THR A 35 11.73 16.31 1.40
C THR A 35 11.31 16.68 2.82
N GLU A 36 11.50 15.78 3.79
CA GLU A 36 11.23 16.11 5.21
C GLU A 36 12.07 17.28 5.71
N ASN A 37 13.38 17.26 5.47
CA ASN A 37 14.26 18.34 5.89
C ASN A 37 13.92 19.66 5.19
N GLY A 38 13.58 19.61 3.90
CA GLY A 38 13.16 20.79 3.13
C GLY A 38 11.90 21.44 3.72
N TRP A 39 10.89 20.64 4.09
CA TRP A 39 9.67 21.16 4.70
C TRP A 39 9.86 21.64 6.15
N ASN A 40 10.85 21.12 6.87
CA ASN A 40 11.21 21.62 8.19
C ASN A 40 11.99 22.94 8.15
N CYS A 41 12.78 23.17 7.09
CA CYS A 41 13.67 24.33 6.99
C CYS A 41 13.10 25.49 6.16
N LEU A 42 12.21 25.22 5.21
CA LEU A 42 11.64 26.23 4.31
C LEU A 42 10.14 26.45 4.63
N PRO A 43 9.59 27.67 4.45
CA PRO A 43 8.17 27.97 4.63
C PRO A 43 7.34 27.43 3.46
N LEU A 44 7.38 26.12 3.22
CA LEU A 44 6.63 25.44 2.18
C LEU A 44 5.21 25.16 2.67
N LYS A 45 4.21 25.40 1.82
CA LYS A 45 2.81 25.09 2.14
C LYS A 45 2.55 23.59 1.96
N GLY A 46 1.72 23.02 2.84
CA GLY A 46 1.27 21.64 2.73
C GLY A 46 2.22 20.62 3.37
N GLN A 47 2.10 19.37 2.95
CA GLN A 47 2.89 18.25 3.48
C GLN A 47 3.98 17.80 2.48
N PRO A 48 5.13 17.29 2.97
CA PRO A 48 6.15 16.75 2.10
C PRO A 48 5.59 15.59 1.25
N PRO A 49 5.91 15.53 -0.05
CA PRO A 49 5.34 14.54 -0.97
C PRO A 49 5.81 13.10 -0.68
N LEU A 50 6.94 12.95 -0.01
CA LEU A 50 7.47 11.67 0.43
C LEU A 50 8.05 11.83 1.84
N VAL A 51 7.78 10.86 2.71
CA VAL A 51 8.31 10.81 4.08
C VAL A 51 8.91 9.45 4.35
N ARG A 52 9.91 9.37 5.23
CA ARG A 52 10.64 8.15 5.58
C ARG A 52 9.71 7.10 6.14
N GLU A 53 8.67 7.52 6.86
CA GLU A 53 7.61 6.63 7.34
C GLU A 53 6.92 5.90 6.19
N ALA A 54 6.51 6.61 5.14
CA ALA A 54 5.88 6.02 3.96
C ALA A 54 6.82 5.01 3.27
N VAL A 55 8.12 5.32 3.20
CA VAL A 55 9.13 4.40 2.66
C VAL A 55 9.27 3.15 3.53
N ARG A 56 9.19 3.25 4.86
CA ARG A 56 9.24 2.06 5.74
C ARG A 56 7.98 1.21 5.61
N THR A 57 6.82 1.85 5.57
CA THR A 57 5.53 1.14 5.53
C THR A 57 5.29 0.47 4.18
N MET A 58 5.54 1.18 3.07
CA MET A 58 5.27 0.67 1.72
C MET A 58 6.47 -0.04 1.11
N GLY A 59 7.69 0.31 1.54
CA GLY A 59 8.91 -0.26 1.00
C GLY A 59 9.12 -1.70 1.41
N TYR A 60 8.66 -2.12 2.59
CA TYR A 60 8.93 -3.45 3.15
C TYR A 60 7.69 -4.36 3.12
N PRO A 61 7.86 -5.68 2.97
CA PRO A 61 6.75 -6.61 3.06
C PRO A 61 6.23 -6.67 4.51
N LEU A 62 5.13 -5.99 4.78
CA LEU A 62 4.41 -6.07 6.06
C LEU A 62 3.34 -7.18 6.09
N THR A 63 3.26 -7.97 5.03
CA THR A 63 2.31 -9.08 4.93
C THR A 63 2.79 -10.26 5.78
N ILE A 64 2.01 -10.61 6.81
CA ILE A 64 2.26 -11.77 7.67
C ILE A 64 1.48 -12.98 7.19
N SER A 65 2.07 -14.17 7.35
CA SER A 65 1.38 -15.43 7.04
C SER A 65 0.41 -15.82 8.15
N PHE A 66 -0.81 -16.21 7.78
CA PHE A 66 -1.80 -16.78 8.70
C PHE A 66 -1.74 -18.32 8.78
N SER A 67 -0.72 -18.97 8.19
CA SER A 67 -0.59 -20.44 8.23
C SER A 67 -0.61 -21.00 9.65
N LYS A 68 0.03 -20.31 10.61
CA LYS A 68 -0.01 -20.71 12.02
C LYS A 68 -1.43 -20.63 12.59
N ALA A 69 -2.19 -19.59 12.26
CA ALA A 69 -3.57 -19.46 12.71
C ALA A 69 -4.44 -20.60 12.17
N LYS A 70 -4.26 -20.95 10.89
CA LYS A 70 -4.95 -22.08 10.26
C LYS A 70 -4.62 -23.40 10.93
N ASN A 71 -3.33 -23.67 11.16
CA ASN A 71 -2.87 -24.96 11.69
C ASN A 71 -3.16 -25.13 13.19
N SER A 72 -3.00 -24.07 13.98
CA SER A 72 -3.11 -24.15 15.45
C SER A 72 -4.51 -23.86 15.98
N PHE A 73 -5.32 -23.07 15.26
CA PHE A 73 -6.64 -22.62 15.73
C PHE A 73 -7.78 -22.99 14.77
N GLY A 74 -7.51 -23.76 13.71
CA GLY A 74 -8.51 -24.09 12.71
C GLY A 74 -9.07 -22.88 11.96
N TYR A 75 -8.33 -21.75 11.96
CA TYR A 75 -8.81 -20.51 11.35
C TYR A 75 -9.03 -20.69 9.84
N SER A 76 -10.27 -20.43 9.41
CA SER A 76 -10.66 -20.43 8.01
C SER A 76 -11.25 -19.06 7.66
N PRO A 77 -10.63 -18.26 6.78
CA PRO A 77 -11.17 -16.97 6.39
C PRO A 77 -12.48 -17.18 5.61
N PRO A 78 -13.60 -16.52 6.00
CA PRO A 78 -14.90 -16.70 5.33
C PRO A 78 -14.93 -16.11 3.92
N TYR A 79 -14.00 -15.21 3.60
CA TYR A 79 -13.89 -14.57 2.29
C TYR A 79 -12.45 -14.54 1.84
N SER A 80 -12.23 -14.76 0.54
CA SER A 80 -10.94 -14.53 -0.09
C SER A 80 -10.76 -13.06 -0.44
N VAL A 81 -9.52 -12.67 -0.75
CA VAL A 81 -9.24 -11.32 -1.27
C VAL A 81 -9.96 -11.07 -2.59
N ALA A 82 -10.08 -12.09 -3.45
CA ALA A 82 -10.78 -11.99 -4.73
C ALA A 82 -12.28 -11.70 -4.53
N ASP A 83 -12.92 -12.36 -3.56
CA ASP A 83 -14.32 -12.13 -3.22
C ASP A 83 -14.55 -10.69 -2.77
N GLY A 84 -13.66 -10.16 -1.93
CA GLY A 84 -13.70 -8.78 -1.47
C GLY A 84 -13.56 -7.76 -2.61
N LEU A 85 -12.61 -7.98 -3.53
CA LEU A 85 -12.43 -7.11 -4.70
C LEU A 85 -13.65 -7.14 -5.63
N ALA A 86 -14.23 -8.32 -5.85
CA ALA A 86 -15.44 -8.47 -6.65
C ALA A 86 -16.66 -7.79 -6.00
N ALA A 87 -16.75 -7.80 -4.67
CA ALA A 87 -17.79 -7.08 -3.94
C ALA A 87 -17.69 -5.56 -4.11
N ILE A 88 -16.48 -5.00 -4.07
CA ILE A 88 -16.24 -3.56 -4.31
C ILE A 88 -16.68 -3.16 -5.72
N GLN A 89 -16.32 -3.95 -6.73
CA GLN A 89 -16.71 -3.70 -8.12
C GLN A 89 -18.23 -3.72 -8.30
N ARG A 90 -18.93 -4.63 -7.62
CA ARG A 90 -20.40 -4.70 -7.65
C ARG A 90 -21.04 -3.48 -6.99
N GLY A 91 -20.51 -3.04 -5.85
CA GLY A 91 -21.03 -1.86 -5.12
C GLY A 91 -20.93 -0.56 -5.90
N LEU A 92 -19.98 -0.43 -6.83
CA LEU A 92 -19.87 0.74 -7.71
C LEU A 92 -20.84 0.74 -8.91
N ARG A 93 -21.50 -0.38 -9.20
CA ARG A 93 -22.47 -0.50 -10.30
C ARG A 93 -23.92 -0.25 -9.86
N GLN A 94 -24.15 -0.11 -8.55
CA GLN A 94 -25.44 0.21 -7.94
C GLN A 94 -25.55 1.71 -7.75
#